data_AF-A0A7V5Y5C4-F1
#
_entry.id   AF-A0A7V5Y5C4-F1
#
_cell.length_a   1.000
_cell.length_b   1.000
_cell.length_c   1.000
_cell.angle_alpha   90.00
_cell.angle_beta   90.00
_cell.angle_gamma   90.00
#
_symmetry.space_group_name_H-M   'P 1'
#
loop_
_entity.id
_entity.type
_entity.pdbx_description
1 polymer ?
#
loop_
_entity_poly.entity_id
_entity_poly.type
_entity_poly.pdbx_seq_one_letter_code
_entity_poly.pdbx_strand_id
1 'polypeptide(L)'
;MAHNYPPIRELDLLASTRLFLEQIAILKEQLALPEDFENALAEWHAQLEIRLAAVAQAKAQYHQAKQAKDEAYRAVQNELRRLTRQLRVHPEFTDAMARQLGMPVYDRTLTPVLPGEEIPMLQVETHAGQHWVYFWQEDLRKRGRRGKPRWARAARILYAITPVNAPPPPHE
;
A
#
# COMPACT_ATOMS: atom_id res chain seq x y z
N MET A 1 -20.63 32.27 -6.40
CA MET A 1 -20.07 31.34 -5.40
C MET A 1 -19.02 32.10 -4.62
N ALA A 2 -19.20 32.32 -3.32
CA ALA A 2 -18.18 32.97 -2.49
C ALA A 2 -16.93 32.10 -2.48
N HIS A 3 -15.79 32.62 -2.92
CA HIS A 3 -14.51 31.97 -2.69
C HIS A 3 -14.27 31.93 -1.19
N ASN A 4 -13.95 30.75 -0.64
CA ASN A 4 -13.54 30.65 0.76
C ASN A 4 -12.28 31.50 0.93
N TYR A 5 -12.43 32.61 1.65
CA TYR A 5 -11.33 33.48 2.04
C TYR A 5 -11.21 33.45 3.56
N PRO A 6 -10.02 33.16 4.11
CA PRO A 6 -8.78 32.78 3.40
C PRO A 6 -8.83 31.36 2.78
N PRO A 7 -7.93 31.03 1.82
CA PRO A 7 -7.81 29.69 1.24
C PRO A 7 -7.53 28.60 2.30
N ILE A 8 -8.11 27.41 2.13
CA ILE A 8 -7.99 26.30 3.10
C ILE A 8 -6.64 25.57 2.97
N ARG A 9 -6.12 25.42 1.75
CA ARG A 9 -4.86 24.70 1.52
C ARG A 9 -3.69 25.61 1.87
N GLU A 10 -2.72 25.08 2.60
CA GLU A 10 -1.56 25.84 3.10
C GLU A 10 -0.74 26.50 1.98
N LEU A 11 -0.53 25.80 0.85
CA LEU A 11 0.18 26.35 -0.31
C LEU A 11 -0.62 27.46 -1.01
N ASP A 12 -1.93 27.29 -1.12
CA ASP A 12 -2.81 28.30 -1.72
C ASP A 12 -2.90 29.53 -0.82
N LEU A 13 -2.92 29.34 0.50
CA LEU A 13 -2.85 30.41 1.49
C LEU A 13 -1.54 31.18 1.32
N LEU A 14 -0.39 30.50 1.33
CA LEU A 14 0.93 31.13 1.19
C LEU A 14 1.06 31.93 -0.11
N ALA A 15 0.57 31.37 -1.24
CA ALA A 15 0.54 32.07 -2.52
C ALA A 15 -0.39 33.30 -2.49
N SER A 16 -1.58 33.16 -1.92
CA SER A 16 -2.54 34.27 -1.81
C SER A 16 -2.04 35.40 -0.92
N THR A 17 -1.38 35.08 0.21
CA THR A 17 -0.83 36.05 1.13
C THR A 17 0.35 36.80 0.52
N ARG A 18 1.20 36.11 -0.26
CA ARG A 18 2.27 36.76 -1.03
C ARG A 18 1.71 37.78 -2.01
N LEU A 19 0.73 37.38 -2.82
CA LEU A 19 0.07 38.30 -3.76
C LEU A 19 -0.58 39.48 -3.03
N PHE A 20 -1.22 39.25 -1.89
CA PHE A 20 -1.78 40.32 -1.08
C PHE A 20 -0.71 41.32 -0.61
N LEU A 21 0.42 40.84 -0.08
CA LEU A 21 1.53 41.68 0.37
C LEU A 21 2.17 42.47 -0.79
N GLU A 22 2.26 41.88 -1.99
CA GLU A 22 2.76 42.56 -3.19
C GLU A 22 1.81 43.70 -3.65
N GLN A 23 0.49 43.49 -3.58
CA GLN A 23 -0.50 44.46 -4.06
C GLN A 23 -0.86 45.52 -3.02
N ILE A 24 -0.84 45.19 -1.72
CA ILE A 24 -1.20 46.13 -0.65
C ILE A 24 -0.22 47.31 -0.61
N ALA A 25 1.05 47.09 -0.96
CA ALA A 25 2.06 48.14 -1.06
C ALA A 25 1.63 49.28 -2.01
N ILE A 26 1.00 48.95 -3.13
CA ILE A 26 0.48 49.92 -4.12
C ILE A 26 -0.77 50.64 -3.58
N LEU A 27 -1.64 49.91 -2.88
CA LEU A 27 -2.91 50.44 -2.38
C LEU A 27 -2.77 51.27 -1.10
N LYS A 28 -1.69 51.10 -0.33
CA LYS A 28 -1.44 51.84 0.91
C LYS A 28 -1.43 53.36 0.71
N GLU A 29 -0.78 53.82 -0.35
CA GLU A 29 -0.73 55.24 -0.69
C GLU A 29 -2.12 55.80 -1.03
N GLN A 30 -2.93 55.02 -1.76
CA GLN A 30 -4.28 55.42 -2.17
C GLN A 30 -5.27 55.46 -1.00
N LEU A 31 -5.08 54.57 -0.02
CA LEU A 31 -5.98 54.39 1.12
C LEU A 31 -5.49 55.10 2.39
N ALA A 32 -4.37 55.82 2.33
CA ALA A 32 -3.73 56.47 3.48
C ALA A 32 -3.54 55.53 4.69
N LEU A 33 -3.16 54.28 4.41
CA LEU A 33 -2.91 53.28 5.45
C LEU A 33 -1.55 53.53 6.13
N PRO A 34 -1.39 53.13 7.41
CA PRO A 34 -0.10 53.22 8.11
C PRO A 34 1.03 52.47 7.38
N GLU A 35 2.25 52.97 7.50
CA GLU A 35 3.44 52.34 6.88
C GLU A 35 3.71 50.92 7.38
N ASP A 36 3.24 50.55 8.56
CA ASP A 36 3.45 49.26 9.21
C ASP A 36 2.24 48.31 9.17
N PHE A 37 1.18 48.68 8.43
CA PHE A 37 -0.10 48.00 8.41
C PHE A 37 -0.01 46.47 8.17
N GLU A 38 0.89 46.04 7.30
CA GLU A 38 1.08 44.66 6.86
C GLU A 38 2.26 43.94 7.54
N ASN A 39 3.01 44.61 8.42
CA ASN A 39 4.25 44.07 8.99
C ASN A 39 4.03 42.74 9.71
N ALA A 40 2.98 42.64 10.52
CA ALA A 40 2.63 41.40 11.19
C ALA A 40 2.31 40.28 10.19
N LEU A 41 1.60 40.58 9.10
CA LEU A 41 1.27 39.60 8.08
C LEU A 41 2.52 39.14 7.32
N ALA A 42 3.44 40.07 7.00
CA ALA A 42 4.71 39.75 6.37
C ALA A 42 5.58 38.85 7.27
N GLU A 43 5.63 39.12 8.58
CA GLU A 43 6.33 38.28 9.54
C GLU A 43 5.72 36.87 9.60
N TRP A 44 4.40 36.76 9.74
CA TRP A 44 3.71 35.47 9.77
C TRP A 44 3.84 34.69 8.46
N HIS A 45 3.85 35.38 7.31
CA HIS A 45 4.09 34.78 6.00
C HIS A 45 5.49 34.13 5.94
N ALA A 46 6.54 34.88 6.33
CA ALA A 46 7.90 34.36 6.38
C ALA A 46 8.03 33.16 7.35
N GLN A 47 7.39 33.23 8.53
CA GLN A 47 7.38 32.12 9.47
C GLN A 47 6.67 30.87 8.90
N LEU A 48 5.55 31.06 8.20
CA LEU A 48 4.81 29.95 7.58
C LEU A 48 5.64 29.28 6.49
N GLU A 49 6.32 30.06 5.64
CA GLU A 49 7.20 29.54 4.59
C GLU A 49 8.32 28.65 5.17
N ILE A 50 9.00 29.14 6.21
CA ILE A 50 10.05 28.38 6.91
C ILE A 50 9.50 27.07 7.48
N ARG A 51 8.33 27.11 8.13
CA ARG A 51 7.71 25.93 8.75
C ARG A 51 7.26 24.90 7.72
N LEU A 52 6.71 25.34 6.58
CA LEU A 52 6.32 24.44 5.50
C LEU A 52 7.53 23.73 4.88
N ALA A 53 8.63 24.46 4.65
CA ALA A 53 9.87 23.88 4.18
C ALA A 53 10.41 22.84 5.18
N ALA A 54 10.39 23.14 6.49
CA ALA A 54 10.82 22.21 7.53
C ALA A 54 9.96 20.92 7.56
N VAL A 55 8.64 21.03 7.40
CA VAL A 55 7.75 19.86 7.32
C VAL A 55 8.05 19.02 6.07
N ALA A 56 8.27 19.66 4.92
CA ALA A 56 8.62 18.94 3.69
C ALA A 56 9.94 18.16 3.85
N GLN A 57 10.95 18.79 4.45
CA GLN A 57 12.24 18.15 4.74
C GLN A 57 12.08 16.97 5.72
N ALA A 58 11.33 17.15 6.80
CA ALA A 58 11.08 16.10 7.79
C ALA A 58 10.35 14.89 7.18
N LYS A 59 9.36 15.13 6.29
CA LYS A 59 8.68 14.06 5.55
C LYS A 59 9.65 13.29 4.66
N ALA A 60 10.51 13.98 3.92
CA ALA A 60 11.50 13.33 3.07
C ALA A 60 12.47 12.46 3.90
N GLN A 61 12.98 12.98 5.01
CA GLN A 61 13.85 12.23 5.94
C GLN A 61 13.15 11.01 6.53
N TYR A 62 11.89 11.14 6.94
CA TYR A 62 11.10 10.02 7.43
C TYR A 62 10.94 8.92 6.37
N HIS A 63 10.65 9.29 5.12
CA HIS A 63 10.53 8.32 4.02
C HIS A 63 11.86 7.60 3.76
N GLN A 64 12.97 8.31 3.74
CA GLN A 64 14.30 7.72 3.59
C GLN A 64 14.65 6.77 4.75
N ALA A 65 14.43 7.21 5.99
CA ALA A 65 14.68 6.38 7.17
C ALA A 65 13.82 5.11 7.18
N LYS A 66 12.54 5.23 6.77
CA LYS A 66 11.64 4.08 6.62
C LYS A 66 12.14 3.10 5.56
N GLN A 67 12.54 3.59 4.39
CA GLN A 67 13.09 2.76 3.31
C GLN A 67 14.35 2.03 3.77
N ALA A 68 15.32 2.74 4.37
CA ALA A 68 16.55 2.14 4.89
C ALA A 68 16.27 1.07 5.94
N LYS A 69 15.33 1.32 6.86
CA LYS A 69 14.90 0.34 7.86
C LYS A 69 14.26 -0.90 7.21
N ASP A 70 13.39 -0.71 6.22
CA ASP A 70 12.73 -1.82 5.51
C ASP A 70 13.73 -2.63 4.65
N GLU A 71 14.74 -1.98 4.06
CA GLU A 71 15.84 -2.63 3.35
C GLU A 71 16.73 -3.46 4.28
N ALA A 72 17.15 -2.89 5.41
CA ALA A 72 17.91 -3.59 6.43
C ALA A 72 17.14 -4.81 6.97
N TYR A 73 15.84 -4.65 7.25
CA TYR A 73 14.98 -5.75 7.67
C TYR A 73 14.95 -6.89 6.63
N ARG A 74 14.78 -6.56 5.34
CA ARG A 74 14.79 -7.55 4.26
C ARG A 74 16.15 -8.24 4.12
N ALA A 75 17.24 -7.50 4.25
CA ALA A 75 18.60 -8.06 4.19
C ALA A 75 18.83 -9.09 5.30
N VAL A 76 18.51 -8.73 6.55
CA VAL A 76 18.59 -9.64 7.70
C VAL A 76 17.70 -10.86 7.49
N GLN A 77 16.46 -10.68 7.03
CA GLN A 77 15.55 -11.78 6.78
C GLN A 77 16.07 -12.74 5.71
N ASN A 78 16.65 -12.21 4.63
CA ASN A 78 17.21 -13.03 3.54
C ASN A 78 18.43 -13.81 3.99
N GLU A 79 19.32 -13.18 4.77
CA GLU A 79 20.49 -13.84 5.32
C GLU A 79 20.10 -14.94 6.32
N LEU A 80 19.17 -14.66 7.23
CA LEU A 80 18.66 -15.65 8.16
C LEU A 80 18.04 -16.84 7.39
N ARG A 81 17.24 -16.58 6.36
CA ARG A 81 16.68 -17.65 5.48
C ARG A 81 17.76 -18.46 4.78
N ARG A 82 18.83 -17.81 4.31
CA ARG A 82 19.97 -18.48 3.65
C ARG A 82 20.66 -19.43 4.63
N LEU A 83 21.06 -18.92 5.80
CA LEU A 83 21.77 -19.70 6.82
C LEU A 83 20.90 -20.86 7.35
N THR A 84 19.62 -20.59 7.66
CA THR A 84 18.70 -21.62 8.14
C THR A 84 18.46 -22.74 7.11
N ARG A 85 18.45 -22.42 5.81
CA ARG A 85 18.37 -23.43 4.75
C ARG A 85 19.64 -24.27 4.69
N GLN A 86 20.82 -23.65 4.78
CA GLN A 86 22.09 -24.38 4.78
C GLN A 86 22.19 -25.34 5.97
N LEU A 87 21.83 -24.88 7.18
CA LEU A 87 21.81 -25.73 8.38
C LEU A 87 20.88 -26.93 8.21
N ARG A 88 19.66 -26.73 7.68
CA ARG A 88 18.69 -27.83 7.51
C ARG A 88 19.09 -28.89 6.49
N VAL A 89 19.97 -28.54 5.54
CA VAL A 89 20.49 -29.50 4.56
C VAL A 89 21.63 -30.34 5.17
N HIS A 90 22.25 -29.87 6.25
CA HIS A 90 23.34 -30.61 6.89
C HIS A 90 22.82 -31.94 7.48
N PRO A 91 23.47 -33.08 7.16
CA PRO A 91 22.97 -34.41 7.53
C PRO A 91 22.88 -34.64 9.04
N GLU A 92 23.71 -33.96 9.82
CA GLU A 92 23.73 -34.07 11.29
C GLU A 92 22.82 -33.06 11.99
N PHE A 93 22.13 -32.18 11.25
CA PHE A 93 21.28 -31.16 11.86
C PHE A 93 19.96 -31.77 12.33
N THR A 94 19.71 -31.72 13.63
CA THR A 94 18.55 -32.34 14.27
C THR A 94 17.46 -31.35 14.65
N ASP A 95 16.24 -31.84 14.87
CA ASP A 95 15.13 -31.01 15.36
C ASP A 95 15.39 -30.43 16.77
N ALA A 96 16.20 -31.11 17.59
CA ALA A 96 16.62 -30.59 18.89
C ALA A 96 17.50 -29.35 18.74
N MET A 97 18.46 -29.39 17.80
CA MET A 97 19.29 -28.23 17.43
C MET A 97 18.45 -27.10 16.83
N ALA A 98 17.46 -27.44 15.99
CA ALA A 98 16.52 -26.47 15.44
C ALA A 98 15.75 -25.73 16.55
N ARG A 99 15.24 -26.44 17.57
CA ARG A 99 14.55 -25.81 18.72
C ARG A 99 15.48 -24.92 19.54
N GLN A 100 16.73 -25.35 19.78
CA GLN A 100 17.72 -24.53 20.49
C GLN A 100 17.99 -23.20 19.78
N LEU A 101 17.98 -23.20 18.45
CA LEU A 101 18.13 -22.01 17.61
C LEU A 101 16.82 -21.22 17.40
N GLY A 102 15.72 -21.61 18.08
CA GLY A 102 14.41 -20.97 17.93
C GLY A 102 13.77 -21.17 16.55
N MET A 103 14.24 -22.15 15.77
CA MET A 103 13.68 -22.49 14.46
C MET A 103 12.40 -23.33 14.63
N PRO A 104 11.39 -23.15 13.77
CA PRO A 104 10.19 -23.98 13.81
C PRO A 104 10.53 -25.41 13.44
N VAL A 105 10.13 -26.40 14.25
CA VAL A 105 10.24 -27.81 13.84
C VAL A 105 9.09 -28.10 12.89
N TYR A 106 9.39 -28.53 11.67
CA TYR A 106 8.37 -28.90 10.70
C TYR A 106 8.05 -30.37 10.87
N ASP A 107 6.80 -30.67 11.16
CA ASP A 107 6.31 -32.03 11.03
C ASP A 107 6.36 -32.43 9.55
N ARG A 108 7.01 -33.56 9.23
CA ARG A 108 7.17 -34.03 7.85
C ARG A 108 5.88 -34.65 7.31
N THR A 109 4.89 -34.85 8.16
CA THR A 109 3.56 -35.30 7.74
C THR A 109 2.77 -34.13 7.18
N LEU A 110 2.78 -33.97 5.85
CA LEU A 110 1.78 -33.14 5.18
C LEU A 110 0.40 -33.71 5.53
N THR A 111 -0.41 -32.98 6.28
CA THR A 111 -1.81 -33.38 6.49
C THR A 111 -2.50 -33.40 5.12
N PRO A 112 -2.96 -34.57 4.63
CA PRO A 112 -3.64 -34.62 3.35
C PRO A 112 -4.89 -33.76 3.40
N VAL A 113 -4.99 -32.80 2.47
CA VAL A 113 -6.24 -32.07 2.25
C VAL A 113 -7.12 -32.96 1.39
N LEU A 114 -8.13 -33.57 2.02
CA LEU A 114 -9.12 -34.36 1.30
C LEU A 114 -9.98 -33.44 0.42
N PRO A 115 -10.39 -33.89 -0.79
CA PRO A 115 -11.35 -33.15 -1.59
C PRO A 115 -12.66 -33.01 -0.82
N GLY A 116 -13.28 -31.83 -0.92
CA GLY A 116 -14.63 -31.60 -0.40
C GLY A 116 -15.67 -32.24 -1.33
N GLU A 117 -16.87 -32.50 -0.82
CA GLU A 117 -17.97 -33.09 -1.59
C GLU A 117 -18.65 -32.08 -2.54
N GLU A 118 -18.40 -30.79 -2.34
CA GLU A 118 -18.96 -29.72 -3.15
C GLU A 118 -18.16 -29.50 -4.45
N ILE A 119 -18.85 -29.21 -5.55
CA ILE A 119 -18.21 -28.73 -6.79
C ILE A 119 -18.19 -27.19 -6.71
N PRO A 120 -17.01 -26.54 -6.73
CA PRO A 120 -16.95 -25.10 -6.55
C PRO A 120 -17.40 -24.42 -7.84
N MET A 121 -18.48 -23.64 -7.76
CA MET A 121 -18.91 -22.81 -8.89
C MET A 121 -18.02 -21.57 -9.01
N LEU A 122 -17.57 -21.30 -10.23
CA LEU A 122 -16.71 -20.16 -10.55
C LEU A 122 -17.53 -19.03 -11.17
N GLN A 123 -17.37 -17.82 -10.64
CA GLN A 123 -17.84 -16.59 -11.27
C GLN A 123 -16.64 -15.69 -11.58
N VAL A 124 -16.55 -15.22 -12.82
CA VAL A 124 -15.50 -14.29 -13.25
C VAL A 124 -16.15 -12.93 -13.53
N GLU A 125 -15.75 -11.90 -12.78
CA GLU A 125 -16.11 -10.52 -13.06
C GLU A 125 -14.97 -9.84 -13.82
N THR A 126 -15.31 -9.14 -14.89
CA THR A 126 -14.36 -8.37 -15.71
C THR A 126 -14.34 -6.92 -15.27
N HIS A 127 -13.15 -6.41 -14.96
CA HIS A 127 -12.87 -4.99 -14.70
C HIS A 127 -11.83 -4.48 -15.71
N ALA A 128 -11.72 -3.17 -15.86
CA ALA A 128 -10.72 -2.57 -16.76
C ALA A 128 -9.30 -3.04 -16.38
N GLY A 129 -8.71 -3.89 -17.21
CA GLY A 129 -7.38 -4.46 -17.01
C GLY A 129 -7.26 -5.56 -15.95
N GLN A 130 -8.35 -6.05 -15.36
CA GLN A 130 -8.32 -7.06 -14.30
C GLN A 130 -9.50 -8.04 -14.36
N HIS A 131 -9.26 -9.29 -13.98
CA HIS A 131 -10.32 -10.29 -13.76
C HIS A 131 -10.40 -10.63 -12.28
N TRP A 132 -11.61 -10.63 -11.75
CA TRP A 132 -11.87 -11.06 -10.39
C TRP A 132 -12.57 -12.40 -10.40
N VAL A 133 -11.92 -13.41 -9.82
CA VAL A 133 -12.44 -14.77 -9.74
C VAL A 133 -13.04 -15.00 -8.36
N TYR A 134 -14.33 -15.34 -8.33
CA TYR A 134 -15.08 -15.66 -7.13
C TYR A 134 -15.45 -17.14 -7.13
N PHE A 135 -15.36 -17.74 -5.95
CA PHE A 135 -15.76 -19.12 -5.69
C PHE A 135 -17.07 -19.10 -4.90
N TRP A 136 -18.13 -19.61 -5.52
CA TRP A 136 -19.40 -19.82 -4.85
C TRP A 136 -19.37 -21.11 -4.05
N GLN A 137 -19.91 -21.02 -2.84
CA GLN A 137 -20.18 -22.13 -1.94
C GLN A 137 -21.64 -22.00 -1.50
N GLU A 138 -22.33 -23.10 -1.22
CA GLU A 138 -23.77 -23.12 -0.97
C GLU A 138 -24.17 -22.34 0.30
N ASP A 139 -23.24 -22.22 1.24
CA ASP A 139 -23.31 -21.45 2.48
C ASP A 139 -23.09 -19.92 2.27
N LEU A 140 -22.54 -19.49 1.14
CA LEU A 140 -22.28 -18.08 0.80
C LEU A 140 -23.36 -17.50 -0.12
N ARG A 141 -24.60 -17.43 0.38
CA ARG A 141 -25.82 -17.07 -0.38
C ARG A 141 -25.88 -15.67 -1.04
N LYS A 142 -24.87 -14.79 -0.86
CA LYS A 142 -24.96 -13.38 -1.33
C LYS A 142 -23.81 -12.90 -2.22
N ARG A 143 -22.61 -13.47 -2.10
CA ARG A 143 -21.45 -13.21 -2.98
C ARG A 143 -20.43 -14.32 -2.75
N GLY A 144 -19.89 -14.89 -3.82
CA GLY A 144 -18.79 -15.84 -3.74
C GLY A 144 -17.55 -15.24 -3.04
N ARG A 145 -16.68 -16.09 -2.51
CA ARG A 145 -15.44 -15.68 -1.85
C ARG A 145 -14.34 -15.40 -2.88
N ARG A 146 -13.49 -14.40 -2.62
CA ARG A 146 -12.21 -14.25 -3.32
C ARG A 146 -11.19 -15.26 -2.79
N GLY A 147 -10.82 -16.20 -3.66
CA GLY A 147 -9.85 -17.25 -3.38
C GLY A 147 -10.47 -18.63 -3.17
N LYS A 148 -9.70 -19.67 -3.51
CA LYS A 148 -10.15 -21.07 -3.48
C LYS A 148 -10.60 -21.50 -2.07
N PRO A 149 -11.68 -22.29 -1.96
CA PRO A 149 -12.02 -23.01 -0.74
C PRO A 149 -10.83 -23.85 -0.24
N ARG A 150 -10.75 -24.09 1.08
CA ARG A 150 -9.62 -24.85 1.68
C ARG A 150 -9.47 -26.24 1.07
N TRP A 151 -10.59 -26.93 0.81
CA TRP A 151 -10.64 -28.26 0.21
C TRP A 151 -10.35 -28.26 -1.31
N ALA A 152 -10.55 -27.14 -2.00
CA ALA A 152 -10.25 -26.98 -3.42
C ALA A 152 -8.82 -26.46 -3.68
N ARG A 153 -7.97 -26.36 -2.65
CA ARG A 153 -6.59 -25.84 -2.78
C ARG A 153 -5.72 -26.67 -3.71
N ALA A 154 -5.96 -27.98 -3.77
CA ALA A 154 -5.25 -28.89 -4.66
C ALA A 154 -5.76 -28.87 -6.11
N ALA A 155 -6.94 -28.30 -6.37
CA ALA A 155 -7.50 -28.25 -7.72
C ALA A 155 -6.77 -27.19 -8.57
N ARG A 156 -6.31 -27.57 -9.77
CA ARG A 156 -5.84 -26.60 -10.78
C ARG A 156 -7.06 -26.01 -11.49
N ILE A 157 -7.07 -24.69 -11.67
CA ILE A 157 -8.14 -24.00 -12.40
C ILE A 157 -7.53 -23.43 -13.65
N LEU A 158 -8.10 -23.82 -14.77
CA LEU A 158 -7.78 -23.32 -16.10
C LEU A 158 -9.02 -22.60 -16.61
N TYR A 159 -8.87 -21.32 -16.94
CA TYR A 159 -9.92 -20.56 -17.64
C TYR A 159 -9.29 -19.98 -18.89
N ALA A 160 -10.03 -20.02 -20.00
CA ALA A 160 -9.60 -19.47 -21.27
C ALA A 160 -10.60 -18.42 -21.73
N ILE A 161 -10.09 -17.32 -22.28
CA ILE A 161 -10.90 -16.30 -22.93
C ILE A 161 -10.93 -16.68 -24.40
N THR A 162 -12.09 -17.12 -24.88
CA THR A 162 -12.30 -17.44 -26.30
C THR A 162 -13.12 -16.35 -26.98
N PRO A 163 -12.89 -16.09 -28.28
CA PRO A 163 -13.81 -15.28 -29.09
C PRO A 163 -15.23 -15.84 -29.01
N VAL A 164 -16.23 -14.96 -29.15
CA VAL A 164 -17.63 -15.37 -29.19
C VAL A 164 -17.80 -16.43 -30.30
N ASN A 165 -18.37 -17.59 -29.93
CA ASN A 165 -18.59 -18.78 -30.78
C ASN A 165 -17.35 -19.62 -31.15
N ALA A 166 -16.19 -19.39 -30.55
CA ALA A 166 -15.06 -20.30 -30.73
C ALA A 166 -15.22 -21.58 -29.87
N PRO A 167 -14.77 -22.75 -30.35
CA PRO A 167 -14.85 -23.99 -29.59
C PRO A 167 -14.04 -23.87 -28.28
N PRO A 168 -14.45 -24.59 -27.21
CA PRO A 168 -13.67 -24.63 -25.98
C PRO A 168 -12.28 -25.21 -26.27
N PRO A 169 -11.22 -24.67 -25.65
CA PRO A 169 -9.87 -25.21 -25.82
C PRO A 169 -9.78 -26.62 -25.23
N PRO A 170 -8.87 -27.47 -25.74
CA PRO A 170 -8.69 -28.83 -25.26
C PRO A 170 -8.31 -28.85 -23.77
N HIS A 171 -8.85 -29.84 -23.05
CA HIS A 171 -8.45 -30.12 -21.67
C HIS A 171 -7.15 -30.93 -21.70
N GLU A 172 -6.02 -30.32 -21.31
CA GLU A 172 -4.77 -31.03 -21.00
C GLU A 172 -4.72 -31.45 -19.52
#